data_AF-A0A964K514-F1
#
_entry.id   AF-A0A964K514-F1
#
_cell.length_a   1.000
_cell.length_b   1.000
_cell.length_c   1.000
_cell.angle_alpha   90.00
_cell.angle_beta   90.00
_cell.angle_gamma   90.00
#
_symmetry.space_group_name_H-M   'P 1'
#
loop_
_entity.id
_entity.type
_entity.pdbx_description
1 polymer ?
#
loop_
_entity_poly.entity_id
_entity_poly.type
_entity_poly.pdbx_seq_one_letter_code
_entity_poly.pdbx_strand_id
1 'polypeptide(L)' 'MQLKLDGPDGTIGFDSHLDGFDELVKRAAAAARTAGLTLNEATLDNLGALGIERAGLGSADEARP' A
#
# COMPACT_ATOMS: atom_id res chain seq x y z
N MET A 1 9.80 -6.29 4.46
CA MET A 1 10.16 -5.74 5.80
C MET A 1 11.64 -5.92 6.00
N GLN A 2 12.32 -4.91 6.54
CA GLN A 2 13.77 -5.00 6.79
C GLN A 2 14.04 -4.98 8.30
N LEU A 3 14.80 -5.97 8.76
CA LEU A 3 15.33 -6.03 10.13
C LEU A 3 16.85 -5.89 10.05
N LYS A 4 17.39 -4.91 10.77
CA LYS A 4 18.83 -4.77 10.99
C LYS A 4 19.14 -5.04 12.44
N LEU A 5 20.11 -5.91 12.67
CA LEU A 5 20.69 -6.21 13.97
C LEU A 5 22.16 -5.79 13.94
N ASP A 6 22.52 -4.81 14.76
CA ASP A 6 23.89 -4.33 14.91
C ASP A 6 24.54 -4.96 16.14
N GLY A 7 25.76 -5.47 15.97
CA GLY A 7 26.59 -6.03 17.04
C GLY A 7 28.06 -5.64 16.91
N PRO A 8 28.89 -5.95 17.92
CA PRO A 8 30.31 -5.56 17.96
C PRO A 8 31.12 -6.05 16.74
N ASP A 9 30.71 -7.17 16.16
CA ASP A 9 31.40 -7.83 15.06
C ASP A 9 30.77 -7.54 13.67
N GLY A 10 29.73 -6.70 13.62
CA GLY A 10 29.10 -6.25 12.37
C GLY A 10 27.58 -6.18 12.40
N THR A 11 26.98 -5.94 11.23
CA THR A 11 25.54 -5.79 11.03
C THR A 11 24.98 -6.97 10.25
N ILE A 12 23.88 -7.55 10.74
CA ILE A 12 23.08 -8.53 10.01
C ILE A 12 21.83 -7.84 9.46
N GLY A 13 21.65 -7.88 8.14
CA GLY A 13 20.45 -7.40 7.46
C GLY A 13 19.58 -8.58 7.02
N PHE A 14 18.32 -8.58 7.45
CA PHE A 14 17.30 -9.53 7.01
C PHE A 14 16.25 -8.79 6.19
N ASP A 15 16.14 -9.11 4.90
CA ASP A 15 15.06 -8.62 4.04
C ASP A 15 14.01 -9.71 3.90
N SER A 16 12.88 -9.55 4.58
CA SER A 16 11.71 -10.39 4.39
C SER A 16 10.88 -9.80 3.26
N HIS A 17 10.96 -10.43 2.09
CA HIS A 17 9.93 -10.28 1.08
C HIS A 17 8.67 -11.00 1.57
N LEU A 18 7.56 -10.27 1.67
CA LEU A 18 6.27 -10.92 1.80
C LEU A 18 5.83 -11.27 0.38
N ASP A 19 5.93 -12.54 0.01
CA ASP A 19 5.39 -13.00 -1.26
C ASP A 19 3.89 -12.68 -1.31
N GLY A 20 3.45 -12.04 -2.40
CA GLY A 20 2.08 -11.56 -2.53
C GLY A 20 1.74 -10.29 -1.74
N PHE A 21 2.75 -9.53 -1.29
CA PHE A 21 2.55 -8.19 -0.70
C PHE A 21 1.65 -7.31 -1.55
N ASP A 22 1.86 -7.29 -2.87
CA ASP A 22 1.05 -6.47 -3.79
C ASP A 22 -0.43 -6.86 -3.73
N GLU A 23 -0.75 -8.15 -3.69
CA GLU A 23 -2.13 -8.65 -3.58
C GLU A 23 -2.74 -8.33 -2.22
N LEU A 24 -1.96 -8.40 -1.15
CA LEU A 24 -2.39 -8.00 0.18
C LEU A 24 -2.72 -6.49 0.21
N VAL A 25 -1.86 -5.66 -0.36
CA VAL A 25 -2.04 -4.21 -0.40
C VAL A 25 -3.25 -3.83 -1.26
N LYS A 26 -3.46 -4.48 -2.41
CA LYS A 26 -4.67 -4.30 -3.24
C LYS A 26 -5.95 -4.62 -2.45
N ARG A 27 -5.98 -5.74 -1.72
CA ARG A 27 -7.13 -6.13 -0.89
C ARG A 27 -7.36 -5.16 0.26
N ALA A 28 -6.30 -4.71 0.94
CA ALA A 28 -6.39 -3.74 2.01
C ALA A 28 -6.91 -2.38 1.52
N ALA A 29 -6.41 -1.91 0.37
CA ALA A 29 -6.89 -0.67 -0.25
C ALA A 29 -8.38 -0.78 -0.65
N ALA A 30 -8.81 -1.90 -1.22
CA ALA A 30 -10.21 -2.16 -1.53
C ALA A 30 -11.09 -2.18 -0.27
N ALA A 31 -10.65 -2.85 0.80
CA ALA A 31 -11.37 -2.91 2.07
C ALA A 31 -11.50 -1.53 2.74
N ALA A 32 -10.41 -0.75 2.77
CA ALA A 32 -10.42 0.61 3.30
C ALA A 32 -11.43 1.51 2.57
N ARG A 33 -11.55 1.35 1.25
CA ARG A 33 -12.55 2.05 0.44
C ARG A 33 -13.98 1.65 0.77
N THR A 34 -14.27 0.34 0.82
CA THR A 34 -15.60 -0.16 1.19
C THR A 34 -16.01 0.31 2.59
N ALA A 35 -15.05 0.43 3.50
CA ALA A 35 -15.26 0.92 4.85
C ALA A 35 -15.31 2.46 4.96
N GLY A 36 -15.12 3.20 3.87
CA GLY A 36 -15.11 4.67 3.88
C GLY A 36 -13.94 5.28 4.66
N LEU A 37 -12.84 4.56 4.80
CA LEU A 37 -11.66 5.04 5.52
C LEU A 37 -10.88 6.04 4.67
N THR A 38 -10.58 7.19 5.27
CA THR A 38 -9.66 8.15 4.68
C THR A 38 -8.22 7.66 4.84
N LEU A 39 -7.51 7.52 3.74
CA LEU A 39 -6.08 7.25 3.75
C LEU A 39 -5.33 8.58 3.76
N ASN A 40 -4.22 8.64 4.52
CA ASN A 40 -3.36 9.82 4.50
C ASN A 40 -2.60 9.93 3.18
N GLU A 41 -2.07 11.12 2.91
CA GLU A 41 -1.35 11.45 1.67
C GLU A 41 -0.18 10.49 1.41
N ALA A 42 0.65 10.23 2.42
CA ALA A 42 1.76 9.29 2.32
C ALA A 42 1.32 7.86 1.91
N THR A 43 0.16 7.40 2.38
CA THR A 43 -0.38 6.09 1.98
C THR A 43 -0.87 6.12 0.54
N LEU A 44 -1.51 7.21 0.10
CA LEU A 44 -1.95 7.36 -1.28
C LEU A 44 -0.77 7.40 -2.25
N ASP A 45 0.31 8.10 -1.89
CA ASP A 45 1.54 8.15 -2.67
C ASP A 45 2.20 6.77 -2.75
N ASN A 46 2.27 6.04 -1.64
CA ASN A 46 2.79 4.67 -1.61
C ASN A 46 1.96 3.73 -2.49
N LEU A 47 0.62 3.83 -2.46
CA LEU A 47 -0.25 3.04 -3.34
C LEU A 47 -0.05 3.39 -4.82
N GLY A 48 0.10 4.68 -5.15
CA GLY A 48 0.41 5.14 -6.49
C GLY A 48 1.75 4.62 -7.00
N ALA A 49 2.80 4.65 -6.18
CA ALA A 49 4.12 4.10 -6.51
C ALA A 49 4.08 2.59 -6.79
N LEU A 50 3.14 1.86 -6.17
CA LEU A 50 2.90 0.43 -6.42
C LEU A 50 2.03 0.16 -7.66
N GLY A 51 1.63 1.19 -8.42
CA GLY A 51 0.69 1.05 -9.54
C GLY A 51 -0.72 0.63 -9.11
N ILE A 52 -1.01 0.72 -7.81
CA ILE A 52 -2.35 0.55 -7.25
C ILE A 52 -3.01 1.91 -7.40
N GLU A 53 -3.26 2.28 -8.67
CA GLU A 53 -3.92 3.54 -8.99
C GLU A 53 -5.25 3.62 -8.25
N ARG A 54 -5.67 4.86 -8.03
CA ARG A 54 -6.97 5.31 -7.53
C ARG A 54 -8.13 4.77 -8.39
N ALA A 55 -8.30 3.46 -8.52
CA ALA A 55 -9.34 2.79 -9.28
C ALA A 55 -10.70 3.01 -8.60
N GLY A 56 -11.16 4.26 -8.63
CA GLY A 56 -12.38 4.81 -8.07
C GLY A 56 -12.18 5.90 -7.02
N LEU A 57 -11.19 6.79 -7.17
CA LEU A 57 -11.26 8.17 -6.63
C LEU A 57 -11.41 9.19 -7.77
N GLY A 58 -12.23 8.86 -8.77
CA GLY A 58 -12.66 9.75 -9.85
C GLY A 58 -14.18 9.80 -9.91
N SER A 59 -14.70 10.99 -9.55
CA SER A 59 -15.99 11.59 -9.92
C SER A 59 -17.26 10.75 -9.72
N ALA A 60 -17.97 11.01 -8.62
CA ALA A 60 -19.43 11.04 -8.70
C ALA A 60 -19.82 12.28 -9.53
N ASP A 61 -19.80 12.19 -10.86
CA ASP A 61 -20.71 12.88 -11.79
C ASP A 61 -20.33 12.55 -13.25
N GLU A 62 -21.20 11.83 -13.98
CA GLU A 62 -21.71 12.23 -15.30
C GLU A 62 -22.63 11.14 -15.90
N ALA A 63 -23.90 11.53 -16.06
CA ALA A 63 -24.86 11.12 -17.06
C ALA A 63 -24.97 9.62 -17.43
N ARG A 64 -26.02 8.98 -16.92
CA ARG A 64 -26.67 7.87 -17.64
C ARG A 64 -27.99 8.39 -18.25
N PRO A 65 -28.21 8.26 -19.56
CA PRO A 65 -29.54 8.42 -20.14
C PRO A 65 -30.50 7.30 -19.68
#